data_AF-A0A7X7HAM6-F1
#
_entry.id   AF-A0A7X7HAM6-F1
#
_cell.length_a   1.000
_cell.length_b   1.000
_cell.length_c   1.000
_cell.angle_alpha   90.00
_cell.angle_beta   90.00
_cell.angle_gamma   90.00
#
_symmetry.space_group_name_H-M   'P 1'
#
loop_
_entity.id
_entity.type
_entity.pdbx_description
1 polymer ?
#
loop_
_entity_poly.entity_id
_entity_poly.type
_entity_poly.pdbx_seq_one_letter_code
_entity_poly.pdbx_strand_id
1 'polypeptide(L)'
;MSIKEVYNELSKRDLTLADFKAIVELKNQCIMEMNQEYLYLCDIMIVDLYINENLLDDALNITLKNINGIDSIVFKKLYVSFLERAIYIFIQKKNFKSAYRYADMKRKAIDLENIDEVNRWYLEMAYIFAELNQKDKALLNLKAILSNYPNDTLKALTLSNITKLYIDQKQIAEAKNSLNDCITLVYKLDDEEGITYCEYLNAKLHILENNYKLAKQSFQ
;
A
#
# COMPACT_ATOMS: atom_id res chain seq x y z
N MET A 1 -13.13 -23.50 23.63
CA MET A 1 -12.47 -23.24 22.34
C MET A 1 -11.13 -22.57 22.65
N SER A 2 -10.03 -22.99 22.05
CA SER A 2 -8.71 -22.39 22.29
C SER A 2 -8.64 -20.98 21.68
N ILE A 3 -7.74 -20.12 22.18
CA ILE A 3 -7.50 -18.77 21.62
C ILE A 3 -7.29 -18.83 20.10
N LYS A 4 -6.49 -19.81 19.64
CA LYS A 4 -6.19 -20.02 18.22
C LYS A 4 -7.42 -20.36 17.39
N GLU A 5 -8.31 -21.20 17.90
CA GLU A 5 -9.55 -21.58 17.22
C GLU A 5 -10.48 -20.37 17.07
N VAL A 6 -10.72 -19.63 18.16
CA VAL A 6 -11.59 -18.44 18.13
C VAL A 6 -11.02 -17.39 17.17
N TYR A 7 -9.71 -17.14 17.22
CA TYR A 7 -9.04 -16.22 16.29
C TYR A 7 -9.21 -16.64 14.82
N ASN A 8 -9.06 -17.94 14.53
CA ASN A 8 -9.21 -18.47 13.18
C ASN A 8 -10.65 -18.40 12.66
N GLU A 9 -11.65 -18.48 13.56
CA GLU A 9 -13.05 -18.28 13.18
C GLU A 9 -13.35 -16.83 12.86
N LEU A 10 -12.83 -15.89 13.65
CA LEU A 10 -13.01 -14.46 13.43
C LEU A 10 -12.27 -13.97 12.18
N SER A 11 -11.04 -14.44 11.94
CA SER A 11 -10.21 -13.99 10.79
C SER A 11 -10.68 -14.48 9.42
N LYS A 12 -11.66 -15.40 9.37
CA LYS A 12 -12.27 -15.89 8.12
C LYS A 12 -13.53 -15.13 7.72
N ARG A 13 -13.97 -14.15 8.52
CA ARG A 13 -15.18 -13.38 8.29
C ARG A 13 -14.81 -11.95 7.91
N ASP A 14 -15.68 -11.30 7.15
CA ASP A 14 -15.62 -9.85 6.97
C ASP A 14 -16.17 -9.19 8.24
N LEU A 15 -15.26 -8.75 9.10
CA LEU A 15 -15.60 -8.23 10.43
C LEU A 15 -16.23 -6.83 10.33
N THR A 16 -17.21 -6.60 11.20
CA THR A 16 -17.90 -5.31 11.35
C THR A 16 -17.87 -4.86 12.82
N LEU A 17 -18.36 -3.65 13.10
CA LEU A 17 -18.52 -3.17 14.49
C LEU A 17 -19.32 -4.12 15.39
N ALA A 18 -20.22 -4.95 14.84
CA ALA A 18 -20.96 -5.94 15.61
C ALA A 18 -20.05 -7.02 16.24
N ASP A 19 -18.91 -7.31 15.60
CA ASP A 19 -17.94 -8.32 16.04
C ASP A 19 -16.95 -7.77 17.08
N PHE A 20 -16.93 -6.45 17.30
CA PHE A 20 -15.98 -5.79 18.20
C PHE A 20 -15.97 -6.41 19.60
N LYS A 21 -17.15 -6.72 20.14
CA LYS A 21 -17.29 -7.34 21.47
C LYS A 21 -16.58 -8.71 21.52
N ALA A 22 -16.75 -9.54 20.49
CA ALA A 22 -16.12 -10.86 20.43
C ALA A 22 -14.59 -10.75 20.35
N ILE A 23 -14.07 -9.77 19.60
CA ILE A 23 -12.63 -9.52 19.50
C ILE A 23 -12.07 -9.05 20.86
N VAL A 24 -12.78 -8.18 21.59
CA VAL A 24 -12.38 -7.73 22.93
C VAL A 24 -12.42 -8.86 23.96
N GLU A 25 -13.42 -9.74 23.89
CA GLU A 25 -13.50 -10.93 24.75
C GLU A 25 -12.28 -11.86 24.51
N LEU A 26 -11.95 -12.14 23.24
CA LEU A 26 -10.75 -12.90 22.89
C LEU A 26 -9.47 -12.22 23.38
N LYS A 27 -9.36 -10.90 23.19
CA LYS A 27 -8.23 -10.11 23.66
C LYS A 27 -8.02 -10.23 25.17
N ASN A 28 -9.10 -10.15 25.95
CA ASN A 28 -9.05 -10.31 27.40
C ASN A 28 -8.59 -11.72 27.80
N GLN A 29 -9.03 -12.75 27.07
CA GLN A 29 -8.54 -14.11 27.27
C GLN A 29 -7.03 -14.22 26.99
N CYS A 30 -6.52 -13.59 25.92
CA CYS A 30 -5.09 -13.53 25.63
C CYS A 30 -4.28 -12.91 26.79
N ILE A 31 -4.82 -11.87 27.45
CA ILE A 31 -4.18 -11.25 28.62
C ILE A 31 -4.11 -12.23 29.79
N MET A 32 -5.24 -12.91 30.09
CA MET A 32 -5.31 -13.89 31.19
C MET A 32 -4.36 -15.07 30.99
N GLU A 33 -4.22 -15.54 29.75
CA GLU A 33 -3.35 -16.66 29.38
C GLU A 33 -1.92 -16.21 29.01
N MET A 34 -1.59 -14.93 29.15
CA MET A 34 -0.29 -14.33 28.78
C MET A 34 0.13 -14.60 27.32
N ASN A 35 -0.82 -14.76 26.41
CA ASN A 35 -0.57 -15.04 25.01
C ASN A 35 -0.37 -13.75 24.21
N GLN A 36 0.87 -13.27 24.17
CA GLN A 36 1.25 -11.99 23.54
C GLN A 36 1.04 -11.97 22.02
N GLU A 37 1.30 -13.08 21.32
CA GLU A 37 1.15 -13.12 19.86
C GLU A 37 -0.31 -12.87 19.45
N TYR A 38 -1.25 -13.59 20.06
CA TYR A 38 -2.66 -13.42 19.76
C TYR A 38 -3.24 -12.12 20.33
N LEU A 39 -2.64 -11.56 21.38
CA LEU A 39 -2.97 -10.22 21.86
C LEU A 39 -2.71 -9.17 20.76
N TYR A 40 -1.54 -9.20 20.12
CA TYR A 40 -1.21 -8.29 19.02
C TYR A 40 -2.08 -8.54 17.78
N LEU A 41 -2.39 -9.80 17.47
CA LEU A 41 -3.28 -10.14 16.37
C LEU A 41 -4.70 -9.60 16.61
N CYS A 42 -5.22 -9.67 17.84
CA CYS A 42 -6.50 -9.04 18.18
C CYS A 42 -6.46 -7.51 18.00
N ASP A 43 -5.36 -6.87 18.40
CA ASP A 43 -5.19 -5.42 18.19
C ASP A 43 -5.16 -5.06 16.70
N ILE A 44 -4.53 -5.90 15.87
CA ILE A 44 -4.56 -5.74 14.41
C ILE A 44 -6.01 -5.80 13.88
N MET A 45 -6.81 -6.78 14.32
CA MET A 45 -8.21 -6.89 13.90
C MET A 45 -9.04 -5.66 14.30
N ILE A 46 -8.81 -5.14 15.51
CA ILE A 46 -9.47 -3.90 15.98
C ILE A 46 -9.04 -2.72 15.10
N VAL A 47 -7.76 -2.59 14.78
CA VAL A 47 -7.26 -1.52 13.90
C VAL A 47 -7.89 -1.61 12.51
N ASP A 48 -7.96 -2.80 11.92
CA ASP A 48 -8.57 -3.00 10.59
C ASP A 48 -10.07 -2.66 10.59
N LEU A 49 -10.78 -3.06 11.64
CA LEU A 49 -12.18 -2.71 11.84
C LEU A 49 -12.36 -1.19 11.94
N TYR A 50 -11.53 -0.49 12.71
CA TYR A 50 -11.57 0.96 12.80
C TYR A 50 -11.20 1.66 11.48
N ILE A 51 -10.25 1.12 10.71
CA ILE A 51 -9.94 1.62 9.37
C ILE A 51 -11.16 1.53 8.46
N ASN A 52 -11.84 0.38 8.43
CA ASN A 52 -13.01 0.14 7.58
C ASN A 52 -14.19 1.08 7.92
N GLU A 53 -14.32 1.46 9.20
CA GLU A 53 -15.33 2.40 9.68
C GLU A 53 -14.87 3.86 9.64
N ASN A 54 -13.71 4.14 9.02
CA ASN A 54 -13.09 5.46 8.91
C ASN A 54 -12.79 6.14 10.28
N LEU A 55 -12.61 5.35 11.34
CA LEU A 55 -12.19 5.77 12.68
C LEU A 55 -10.65 5.84 12.76
N LEU A 56 -10.05 6.67 11.90
CA LEU A 56 -8.61 6.67 11.65
C LEU A 56 -7.77 7.09 12.88
N ASP A 57 -8.29 7.95 13.76
CA ASP A 57 -7.56 8.38 14.96
C ASP A 57 -7.49 7.26 16.02
N ASP A 58 -8.57 6.52 16.22
CA ASP A 58 -8.60 5.38 17.14
C ASP A 58 -7.72 4.24 16.62
N ALA A 59 -7.80 3.95 15.32
CA ALA A 59 -6.92 3.00 14.64
C ALA A 59 -5.44 3.37 14.83
N LEU A 60 -5.11 4.65 14.65
CA LEU A 60 -3.75 5.16 14.77
C LEU A 60 -3.25 5.04 16.22
N ASN A 61 -4.07 5.40 17.21
CA ASN A 61 -3.69 5.33 18.62
C ASN A 61 -3.28 3.92 19.04
N ILE A 62 -4.06 2.90 18.64
CA ILE A 62 -3.74 1.49 18.93
C ILE A 62 -2.47 1.07 18.20
N THR A 63 -2.36 1.45 16.92
CA THR A 63 -1.19 1.11 16.08
C THR A 63 0.11 1.68 16.67
N LEU A 64 0.13 2.96 17.02
CA LEU A 64 1.32 3.63 17.57
C LEU A 64 1.70 3.09 18.95
N LYS A 65 0.71 2.79 19.80
CA LYS A 65 0.96 2.13 21.09
C LYS A 65 1.71 0.82 20.90
N ASN A 66 1.27 -0.01 19.94
CA ASN A 66 1.89 -1.30 19.67
C ASN A 66 3.26 -1.18 19.02
N ILE A 67 3.46 -0.26 18.07
CA ILE A 67 4.79 0.01 17.46
C ILE A 67 5.83 0.36 18.54
N ASN A 68 5.45 1.11 19.57
CA ASN A 68 6.36 1.55 20.62
C ASN A 68 6.57 0.50 21.73
N GLY A 69 5.69 -0.49 21.84
CA GLY A 69 5.69 -1.47 22.95
C GLY A 69 6.08 -2.89 22.56
N ILE A 70 6.01 -3.24 21.28
CA ILE A 70 6.30 -4.60 20.80
C ILE A 70 7.79 -4.89 20.76
N ASP A 71 8.19 -6.09 21.18
CA ASP A 71 9.53 -6.62 20.90
C ASP A 71 9.66 -6.90 19.40
N SER A 72 10.26 -5.97 18.68
CA SER A 72 10.40 -6.03 17.23
C SER A 72 11.34 -7.14 16.74
N ILE A 73 12.16 -7.72 17.62
CA ILE A 73 13.04 -8.85 17.29
C ILE A 73 12.24 -10.15 17.34
N VAL A 74 11.51 -10.36 18.44
CA VAL A 74 10.71 -11.57 18.65
C VAL A 74 9.50 -11.60 17.72
N PHE A 75 8.78 -10.48 17.61
CA PHE A 75 7.52 -10.39 16.86
C PHE A 75 7.68 -9.58 15.56
N LYS A 76 8.79 -9.80 14.84
CA LYS A 76 9.16 -9.06 13.62
C LYS A 76 8.01 -8.89 12.61
N LYS A 77 7.28 -9.97 12.30
CA LYS A 77 6.16 -9.93 11.34
C LYS A 77 5.00 -9.04 11.81
N LEU A 78 4.64 -9.13 13.09
CA LEU A 78 3.59 -8.30 13.69
C LEU A 78 4.01 -6.82 13.72
N TYR A 79 5.28 -6.56 14.06
CA TYR A 79 5.84 -5.21 14.03
C TYR A 79 5.73 -4.58 12.63
N VAL A 80 6.14 -5.31 11.58
CA VAL A 80 5.96 -4.86 10.19
C VAL A 80 4.47 -4.62 9.88
N SER A 81 3.58 -5.49 10.33
CA SER A 81 2.14 -5.35 10.11
C SER A 81 1.54 -4.09 10.76
N PHE A 82 2.03 -3.68 11.93
CA PHE A 82 1.64 -2.40 12.53
C PHE A 82 2.23 -1.21 11.76
N LEU A 83 3.46 -1.29 11.28
CA LEU A 83 4.06 -0.24 10.45
C LEU A 83 3.27 -0.01 9.16
N GLU A 84 2.83 -1.08 8.49
CA GLU A 84 2.00 -1.00 7.29
C GLU A 84 0.68 -0.26 7.53
N ARG A 85 -0.01 -0.57 8.63
CA ARG A 85 -1.24 0.13 9.04
C ARG A 85 -0.97 1.59 9.38
N ALA A 86 0.13 1.90 10.08
CA ALA A 86 0.50 3.29 10.35
C ALA A 86 0.74 4.07 9.06
N ILE A 87 1.50 3.50 8.11
CA ILE A 87 1.75 4.11 6.80
C ILE A 87 0.43 4.37 6.07
N TYR A 88 -0.44 3.37 5.99
CA TYR A 88 -1.76 3.48 5.37
C TYR A 88 -2.59 4.60 6.01
N ILE A 89 -2.73 4.60 7.34
CA ILE A 89 -3.53 5.60 8.05
C ILE A 89 -2.97 7.01 7.82
N PHE A 90 -1.66 7.20 7.87
CA PHE A 90 -1.06 8.51 7.60
C PHE A 90 -1.23 8.96 6.15
N ILE A 91 -1.21 8.04 5.18
CA ILE A 91 -1.56 8.33 3.78
C ILE A 91 -3.01 8.82 3.67
N GLN A 92 -3.97 8.12 4.28
CA GLN A 92 -5.38 8.52 4.26
C GLN A 92 -5.59 9.91 4.89
N LYS A 93 -4.85 10.20 5.96
CA LYS A 93 -4.84 11.52 6.62
C LYS A 93 -4.01 12.59 5.87
N LYS A 94 -3.47 12.29 4.67
CA LYS A 94 -2.58 13.16 3.87
C LYS A 94 -1.33 13.64 4.62
N ASN A 95 -0.89 12.91 5.64
CA ASN A 95 0.32 13.21 6.41
C ASN A 95 1.51 12.38 5.90
N PHE A 96 1.99 12.72 4.71
CA PHE A 96 3.04 11.98 4.02
C PHE A 96 4.41 12.06 4.72
N LYS A 97 4.65 13.07 5.56
CA LYS A 97 5.87 13.15 6.39
C LYS A 97 5.90 12.06 7.45
N SER A 98 4.78 11.84 8.13
CA SER A 98 4.66 10.72 9.07
C SER A 98 4.70 9.38 8.34
N ALA A 99 3.96 9.23 7.23
CA ALA A 99 4.01 8.01 6.42
C ALA A 99 5.46 7.64 6.02
N TYR A 100 6.24 8.62 5.55
CA TYR A 100 7.67 8.44 5.25
C TYR A 100 8.46 7.92 6.44
N ARG A 101 8.26 8.49 7.64
CA ARG A 101 8.97 8.04 8.85
C ARG A 101 8.73 6.55 9.12
N TYR A 102 7.48 6.10 9.05
CA TYR A 102 7.15 4.69 9.31
C TYR A 102 7.58 3.78 8.17
N ALA A 103 7.58 4.24 6.92
CA ALA A 103 8.15 3.51 5.79
C ALA A 103 9.68 3.34 5.93
N ASP A 104 10.41 4.34 6.41
CA ASP A 104 11.85 4.20 6.71
C ASP A 104 12.11 3.20 7.84
N MET A 105 11.26 3.18 8.88
CA MET A 105 11.32 2.17 9.94
C MET A 105 11.05 0.77 9.37
N LYS A 106 10.03 0.61 8.51
CA LYS A 106 9.69 -0.65 7.85
C LYS A 106 10.86 -1.21 7.06
N ARG A 107 11.62 -0.36 6.34
CA ARG A 107 12.81 -0.78 5.58
C ARG A 107 13.81 -1.59 6.43
N LYS A 108 13.97 -1.24 7.71
CA LYS A 108 14.92 -1.90 8.63
C LYS A 108 14.37 -3.22 9.18
N ALA A 109 13.07 -3.46 9.03
CA ALA A 109 12.35 -4.59 9.59
C ALA A 109 11.86 -5.60 8.53
N ILE A 110 11.90 -5.28 7.24
CA ILE A 110 11.59 -6.26 6.18
C ILE A 110 12.77 -7.18 5.90
N ASP A 111 12.51 -8.28 5.20
CA ASP A 111 13.56 -9.13 4.65
C ASP A 111 14.06 -8.56 3.32
N LEU A 112 15.33 -8.18 3.25
CA LEU A 112 15.94 -7.60 2.04
C LEU A 112 16.25 -8.65 0.97
N GLU A 113 16.26 -9.94 1.33
CA GLU A 113 16.38 -11.04 0.37
C GLU A 113 15.02 -11.38 -0.26
N ASN A 114 13.92 -10.97 0.39
CA ASN A 114 12.58 -11.11 -0.15
C ASN A 114 12.25 -9.94 -1.11
N ILE A 115 12.44 -10.20 -2.40
CA ILE A 115 12.20 -9.22 -3.47
C ILE A 115 10.77 -8.65 -3.44
N ASP A 116 9.77 -9.45 -3.07
CA ASP A 116 8.37 -8.98 -3.02
C ASP A 116 8.16 -7.96 -1.90
N GLU A 117 8.75 -8.18 -0.73
CA GLU A 117 8.71 -7.22 0.39
C GLU A 117 9.43 -5.92 0.02
N VAL A 118 10.60 -6.04 -0.60
CA VAL A 118 11.40 -4.89 -1.04
C VAL A 118 10.65 -4.08 -2.10
N ASN A 119 10.01 -4.74 -3.06
CA ASN A 119 9.25 -4.07 -4.11
C ASN A 119 7.99 -3.38 -3.58
N ARG A 120 7.28 -4.00 -2.63
CA ARG A 120 6.15 -3.34 -1.94
C ARG A 120 6.60 -2.09 -1.20
N TRP A 121 7.74 -2.17 -0.50
CA TRP A 121 8.31 -1.00 0.16
C TRP A 121 8.70 0.10 -0.84
N TYR A 122 9.33 -0.24 -1.96
CA TYR A 122 9.64 0.74 -3.01
C TYR A 122 8.38 1.40 -3.57
N LEU A 123 7.29 0.65 -3.74
CA LEU A 123 6.01 1.19 -4.23
C LEU A 123 5.40 2.19 -3.23
N GLU A 124 5.39 1.85 -1.93
CA GLU A 124 4.97 2.76 -0.85
C GLU A 124 5.80 4.05 -0.85
N MET A 125 7.12 3.92 -0.93
CA MET A 125 8.03 5.07 -0.96
C MET A 125 7.85 5.93 -2.21
N ALA A 126 7.61 5.32 -3.37
CA ALA A 126 7.35 6.04 -4.60
C ALA A 126 6.10 6.91 -4.47
N TYR A 127 5.01 6.35 -3.94
CA TYR A 127 3.78 7.09 -3.70
C TYR A 127 4.00 8.24 -2.70
N ILE A 128 4.63 7.97 -1.56
CA ILE A 128 4.93 8.99 -0.54
C ILE A 128 5.78 10.12 -1.11
N PHE A 129 6.81 9.83 -1.90
CA PHE A 129 7.65 10.84 -2.51
C PHE A 129 6.92 11.65 -3.58
N ALA A 130 6.04 11.03 -4.36
CA ALA A 130 5.23 11.73 -5.35
C ALA A 130 4.33 12.79 -4.67
N GLU A 131 3.66 12.42 -3.57
CA GLU A 131 2.79 13.31 -2.80
C GLU A 131 3.56 14.40 -2.04
N LEU A 132 4.82 14.14 -1.67
CA LEU A 132 5.75 15.15 -1.15
C LEU A 132 6.36 16.05 -2.25
N ASN A 133 5.89 15.92 -3.51
CA ASN A 133 6.41 16.62 -4.68
C ASN A 133 7.92 16.36 -4.95
N GLN A 134 8.44 15.21 -4.51
CA GLN A 134 9.81 14.74 -4.75
C GLN A 134 9.82 13.72 -5.90
N LYS A 135 9.39 14.17 -7.09
CA LYS A 135 9.13 13.30 -8.24
C LYS A 135 10.35 12.49 -8.71
N ASP A 136 11.55 13.05 -8.63
CA ASP A 136 12.79 12.33 -8.97
C ASP A 136 13.03 11.12 -8.07
N LYS A 137 12.76 11.27 -6.77
CA LYS A 137 12.87 10.15 -5.82
C LYS A 137 11.77 9.14 -6.05
N ALA A 138 10.56 9.58 -6.36
CA ALA A 138 9.48 8.66 -6.72
C ALA A 138 9.85 7.80 -7.93
N LEU A 139 10.37 8.43 -9.00
CA LEU A 139 10.87 7.74 -10.18
C LEU A 139 12.02 6.78 -9.86
N LEU A 140 12.97 7.16 -8.99
CA LEU A 140 14.07 6.30 -8.57
C LEU A 140 13.56 5.00 -7.93
N ASN A 141 12.57 5.09 -7.03
CA ASN A 141 11.99 3.92 -6.36
C ASN A 141 11.23 3.03 -7.36
N LEU A 142 10.44 3.62 -8.27
CA LEU A 142 9.73 2.84 -9.30
C LEU A 142 10.70 2.14 -10.27
N LYS A 143 11.79 2.81 -10.66
CA LYS A 143 12.84 2.18 -11.49
C LYS A 143 13.53 1.03 -10.76
N ALA A 144 13.74 1.15 -9.45
CA ALA A 144 14.28 0.06 -8.64
C ALA A 144 13.36 -1.17 -8.67
N ILE A 145 12.04 -0.99 -8.62
CA ILE A 145 11.08 -2.11 -8.80
C ILE A 145 11.30 -2.79 -10.15
N LEU A 146 11.41 -2.04 -11.25
CA LEU A 146 11.64 -2.62 -12.58
C LEU A 146 12.97 -3.38 -12.68
N SER A 147 14.01 -2.93 -11.97
CA SER A 147 15.31 -3.62 -11.90
C SER A 147 15.28 -4.90 -11.05
N ASN A 148 14.27 -5.08 -10.21
CA ASN A 148 14.09 -6.22 -9.33
C ASN A 148 13.25 -7.35 -9.95
N TYR A 149 13.10 -7.39 -11.28
CA TYR A 149 12.35 -8.42 -12.00
C TYR A 149 10.95 -8.69 -11.41
N PRO A 150 10.09 -7.66 -11.34
CA PRO A 150 8.76 -7.79 -10.78
C PRO A 150 7.91 -8.70 -11.67
N ASN A 151 6.89 -9.33 -11.09
CA ASN A 151 5.88 -10.03 -11.90
C ASN A 151 5.15 -9.04 -12.83
N ASP A 152 4.48 -9.57 -13.86
CA ASP A 152 3.86 -8.76 -14.91
C ASP A 152 2.83 -7.77 -14.36
N THR A 153 2.03 -8.14 -13.35
CA THR A 153 1.04 -7.26 -12.71
C THR A 153 1.71 -6.06 -12.04
N LEU A 154 2.73 -6.29 -11.20
CA LEU A 154 3.46 -5.23 -10.53
C LEU A 154 4.25 -4.38 -11.53
N LYS A 155 4.78 -4.99 -12.59
CA LYS A 155 5.45 -4.29 -13.68
C LYS A 155 4.50 -3.31 -14.38
N ALA A 156 3.29 -3.75 -14.71
CA ALA A 156 2.26 -2.89 -15.33
C ALA A 156 1.91 -1.70 -14.44
N LEU A 157 1.62 -1.97 -13.16
CA LEU A 157 1.35 -0.93 -12.16
C LEU A 157 2.52 0.06 -12.03
N THR A 158 3.75 -0.44 -12.06
CA THR A 158 4.96 0.39 -11.94
C THR A 158 5.13 1.28 -13.18
N LEU A 159 4.92 0.74 -14.38
CA LEU A 159 5.01 1.49 -15.64
C LEU A 159 3.94 2.57 -15.74
N SER A 160 2.70 2.30 -15.33
CA SER A 160 1.63 3.29 -15.33
C SER A 160 1.91 4.44 -14.36
N ASN A 161 2.48 4.15 -13.19
CA ASN A 161 2.93 5.16 -12.22
C ASN A 161 4.11 6.00 -12.74
N ILE A 162 5.10 5.38 -13.39
CA ILE A 162 6.20 6.10 -14.05
C ILE A 162 5.66 7.02 -15.14
N THR A 163 4.76 6.52 -15.97
CA THR A 163 4.11 7.28 -17.05
C THR A 163 3.44 8.52 -16.49
N LYS A 164 2.62 8.37 -15.44
CA LYS A 164 1.97 9.49 -14.76
C LYS A 164 2.98 10.53 -14.28
N LEU A 165 4.09 10.11 -13.67
CA LEU A 165 5.12 11.03 -13.19
C LEU A 165 5.83 11.78 -14.32
N TYR A 166 6.05 11.15 -15.48
CA TYR A 166 6.58 11.82 -16.66
C TYR A 166 5.59 12.83 -17.25
N ILE A 167 4.29 12.49 -17.32
CA ILE A 167 3.22 13.43 -17.69
C ILE A 167 3.20 14.63 -16.75
N ASP A 168 3.22 14.40 -15.43
CA ASP A 168 3.22 15.44 -14.41
C ASP A 168 4.47 16.34 -14.47
N GLN A 169 5.51 15.94 -15.20
CA GLN A 169 6.75 16.69 -15.45
C GLN A 169 6.87 17.21 -16.89
N LYS A 170 5.85 17.01 -17.72
CA LYS A 170 5.84 17.36 -19.16
C LYS A 170 6.96 16.68 -19.96
N GLN A 171 7.44 15.53 -19.53
CA GLN A 171 8.39 14.67 -20.24
C GLN A 171 7.64 13.78 -21.23
N ILE A 172 7.22 14.36 -22.35
CA ILE A 172 6.28 13.72 -23.29
C ILE A 172 6.89 12.46 -23.93
N ALA A 173 8.17 12.49 -24.31
CA ALA A 173 8.81 11.37 -24.99
C ALA A 173 8.93 10.14 -24.06
N GLU A 174 9.40 10.35 -22.84
CA GLU A 174 9.54 9.31 -21.82
C GLU A 174 8.18 8.76 -21.38
N ALA A 175 7.17 9.63 -21.25
CA ALA A 175 5.81 9.22 -20.96
C ALA A 175 5.23 8.32 -22.06
N LYS A 176 5.41 8.67 -23.35
CA LYS A 176 4.95 7.83 -24.46
C LYS A 176 5.62 6.46 -24.47
N ASN A 177 6.93 6.42 -24.28
CA ASN A 177 7.68 5.16 -24.27
C ASN A 177 7.19 4.24 -23.14
N SER A 178 7.12 4.76 -21.92
CA SER A 178 6.64 3.98 -20.77
C SER A 178 5.16 3.58 -20.87
N LEU A 179 4.31 4.42 -21.47
CA LEU A 179 2.91 4.10 -21.70
C LEU A 179 2.73 2.97 -22.71
N ASN A 180 3.49 2.96 -23.82
CA ASN A 180 3.42 1.90 -24.82
C ASN A 180 3.79 0.52 -24.24
N ASP A 181 4.83 0.49 -23.40
CA ASP A 181 5.23 -0.72 -22.68
C ASP A 181 4.12 -1.17 -21.71
N CYS A 182 3.50 -0.22 -21.01
CA CYS A 182 2.39 -0.49 -20.09
C CYS A 182 1.16 -1.05 -20.81
N ILE A 183 0.74 -0.43 -21.93
CA ILE A 183 -0.38 -0.86 -22.77
C ILE A 183 -0.18 -2.31 -23.21
N THR A 184 0.99 -2.62 -23.77
CA THR A 184 1.31 -3.98 -24.23
C THR A 184 1.12 -5.01 -23.11
N LEU A 185 1.49 -4.64 -21.88
CA LEU A 185 1.41 -5.52 -20.73
C LEU A 185 -0.01 -5.68 -20.17
N VAL A 186 -0.78 -4.60 -20.03
CA VAL A 186 -2.16 -4.69 -19.51
C VAL A 186 -3.08 -5.46 -20.45
N TYR A 187 -2.90 -5.33 -21.78
CA TYR A 187 -3.62 -6.13 -22.77
C TYR A 187 -3.22 -7.61 -22.72
N LYS A 188 -1.94 -7.92 -22.48
CA LYS A 188 -1.50 -9.31 -22.27
C LYS A 188 -2.12 -9.93 -21.02
N LEU A 189 -2.33 -9.13 -19.97
CA LEU A 189 -2.87 -9.55 -18.69
C LEU A 189 -4.40 -9.62 -18.65
N ASP A 190 -5.09 -9.10 -19.66
CA ASP A 190 -6.55 -8.89 -19.65
C ASP A 190 -7.00 -8.04 -18.44
N ASP A 191 -6.19 -7.03 -18.11
CA ASP A 191 -6.41 -6.12 -16.98
C ASP A 191 -7.28 -4.93 -17.41
N GLU A 192 -8.60 -5.07 -17.30
CA GLU A 192 -9.57 -4.03 -17.69
C GLU A 192 -9.34 -2.70 -16.98
N GLU A 193 -8.99 -2.72 -15.69
CA GLU A 193 -8.69 -1.52 -14.92
C GLU A 193 -7.40 -0.85 -15.42
N GLY A 194 -6.38 -1.67 -15.68
CA GLY A 194 -5.11 -1.23 -16.26
C GLY A 194 -5.25 -0.64 -17.66
N ILE A 195 -6.09 -1.23 -18.51
CA ILE A 195 -6.43 -0.71 -19.85
C ILE A 195 -7.09 0.66 -19.72
N THR A 196 -8.14 0.76 -18.91
CA THR A 196 -8.87 2.02 -18.64
C THR A 196 -7.91 3.11 -18.14
N TYR A 197 -7.00 2.75 -17.24
CA TYR A 197 -6.02 3.70 -16.72
C TYR A 197 -5.00 4.14 -17.78
N CYS A 198 -4.55 3.24 -18.65
CA CYS A 198 -3.68 3.59 -19.77
C CYS A 198 -4.36 4.55 -20.76
N GLU A 199 -5.64 4.36 -21.05
CA GLU A 199 -6.44 5.26 -21.90
C GLU A 199 -6.51 6.66 -21.30
N TYR A 200 -6.77 6.76 -19.99
CA TYR A 200 -6.73 8.02 -19.26
C TYR A 200 -5.36 8.71 -19.34
N LEU A 201 -4.25 7.98 -19.17
CA LEU A 201 -2.90 8.52 -19.30
C LEU A 201 -2.61 8.98 -20.74
N ASN A 202 -3.10 8.25 -21.74
CA ASN A 202 -2.96 8.63 -23.14
C ASN A 202 -3.75 9.92 -23.46
N ALA A 203 -4.95 10.07 -22.93
CA ALA A 203 -5.75 11.28 -23.05
C ALA A 203 -5.01 12.50 -22.47
N LYS A 204 -4.37 12.34 -21.30
CA LYS A 204 -3.53 13.39 -20.70
C LYS A 204 -2.35 13.78 -21.58
N LEU A 205 -1.70 12.82 -22.23
CA LEU A 205 -0.63 13.11 -23.18
C LEU A 205 -1.14 13.91 -24.38
N HIS A 206 -2.28 13.53 -24.96
CA HIS A 206 -2.88 14.28 -26.05
C HIS A 206 -3.20 15.73 -25.68
N ILE A 207 -3.63 15.99 -24.45
CA ILE A 207 -3.82 17.36 -23.94
C ILE A 207 -2.49 18.12 -23.93
N LEU A 208 -1.41 17.52 -23.41
CA LEU A 208 -0.08 18.16 -23.40
C LEU A 208 0.44 18.46 -24.82
N GLU A 209 0.03 17.67 -25.80
CA GLU A 209 0.36 17.85 -27.22
C GLU A 209 -0.59 18.80 -27.95
N ASN A 210 -1.55 19.42 -27.25
CA ASN A 210 -2.63 20.24 -27.82
C ASN A 210 -3.53 19.50 -28.84
N ASN A 211 -3.56 18.17 -28.79
CA ASN A 211 -4.41 17.34 -29.64
C ASN A 211 -5.75 17.01 -28.96
N TYR A 212 -6.58 18.04 -28.76
CA TYR A 212 -7.84 17.93 -28.04
C TYR A 212 -8.86 16.98 -28.68
N LYS A 213 -8.76 16.76 -30.00
CA LYS A 213 -9.64 15.83 -30.71
C LYS A 213 -9.38 14.39 -30.28
N LEU A 214 -8.12 13.96 -30.29
CA LEU A 214 -7.74 12.63 -29.84
C LEU A 214 -7.96 12.47 -28.33
N ALA A 215 -7.63 13.50 -27.54
CA ALA A 215 -7.88 13.48 -26.10
C ALA A 215 -9.35 13.18 -25.77
N LYS A 216 -10.30 13.77 -26.50
CA LYS A 216 -11.74 13.52 -26.31
C LYS A 216 -12.16 12.11 -26.71
N GLN A 217 -11.57 11.55 -27.76
CA GLN A 217 -11.88 10.19 -28.23
C GLN A 217 -11.42 9.13 -27.23
N SER A 218 -10.33 9.36 -26.49
CA SER A 218 -9.84 8.47 -25.44
C SER A 218 -10.69 8.44 -24.16
N PHE A 219 -11.79 9.21 -24.07
CA PHE A 219 -12.73 9.24 -22.94
C PHE A 219 -14.09 8.61 -23.24
N GLN A 220 -14.32 8.14 -24.48
CA GLN A 220 -15.60 7.58 -24.94
C GLN A 220 -15.51 6.07 -25.08
#